data_AF-A0A062WNH0-F1
#
_entry.id   AF-A0A062WNH0-F1
#
_cell.length_a   1.000
_cell.length_b   1.000
_cell.length_c   1.000
_cell.angle_alpha   90.00
_cell.angle_beta   90.00
_cell.angle_gamma   90.00
#
_symmetry.space_group_name_H-M   'P 1'
#
loop_
_entity.id
_entity.type
_entity.pdbx_description
1 polymer ?
#
loop_
_entity_poly.entity_id
_entity_poly.type
_entity_poly.pdbx_seq_one_letter_code
_entity_poly.pdbx_strand_id
1 'polypeptide(L)'
;MRIGRRGPIGWLFVVAIVLVGGALVVNRTSDDRPRVALWGDSLAWEAGDAFDEAARADGGTAVLVRTWGGTAPCDWLMDIRDQARRWRPTTAVLVFSGNQVTPCMQGRDLVTAYREDVTKAVTMLTNQGIEVVLVDAPPRRDQTVDEAGMTPLDRLWRQIAAEHERTRVVPAGRVLTMDGRFTSTMPCAAGETCEPGGVVTVRSPDGVHFCPLPQKPMTACPVPSPGAVRFGTAIARETLQPAAG
;
A
#
# COMPACT_ATOMS: atom_id res chain seq x y z
N MET A 1 -25.65 78.03 41.75
CA MET A 1 -25.44 78.00 43.22
C MET A 1 -25.04 76.57 43.60
N ARG A 2 -23.82 76.38 44.15
CA ARG A 2 -23.20 75.20 44.84
C ARG A 2 -23.19 73.84 44.08
N ILE A 3 -22.07 73.28 43.60
CA ILE A 3 -20.86 72.67 44.23
C ILE A 3 -21.15 71.50 45.21
N GLY A 4 -20.55 70.32 44.90
CA GLY A 4 -20.21 69.23 45.84
C GLY A 4 -20.04 67.87 45.12
N ARG A 5 -18.89 67.48 44.55
CA ARG A 5 -17.62 66.92 45.09
C ARG A 5 -17.70 65.51 45.75
N ARG A 6 -17.07 64.53 45.05
CA ARG A 6 -16.25 63.34 45.48
C ARG A 6 -16.92 62.07 46.08
N GLY A 7 -16.53 60.91 45.53
CA GLY A 7 -16.94 59.51 45.85
C GLY A 7 -16.19 58.89 47.04
N PRO A 8 -15.66 57.64 47.03
CA PRO A 8 -15.79 56.49 46.11
C PRO A 8 -16.13 55.16 46.89
N ILE A 9 -15.89 53.99 46.27
CA ILE A 9 -15.76 52.63 46.87
C ILE A 9 -17.02 51.75 46.81
N GLY A 10 -16.89 50.61 46.13
CA GLY A 10 -17.85 49.51 46.23
C GLY A 10 -17.82 48.56 45.04
N TRP A 11 -16.63 48.09 44.66
CA TRP A 11 -16.44 47.03 43.66
C TRP A 11 -17.14 45.74 44.10
N LEU A 12 -17.93 45.14 43.19
CA LEU A 12 -18.18 43.70 43.11
C LEU A 12 -18.81 43.40 41.73
N PHE A 13 -17.98 43.33 40.69
CA PHE A 13 -18.36 42.71 39.43
C PHE A 13 -18.07 41.21 39.53
N VAL A 14 -19.12 40.42 39.69
CA VAL A 14 -19.08 38.96 39.48
C VAL A 14 -19.00 38.74 37.98
N VAL A 15 -17.81 38.43 37.45
CA VAL A 15 -17.64 37.96 36.08
C VAL A 15 -17.92 36.45 36.07
N ALA A 16 -19.11 36.07 35.61
CA ALA A 16 -19.42 34.69 35.28
C ALA A 16 -18.73 34.33 33.95
N ILE A 17 -17.63 33.58 34.03
CA ILE A 17 -16.99 32.96 32.85
C ILE A 17 -17.86 31.78 32.42
N VAL A 18 -18.65 31.97 31.37
CA VAL A 18 -19.31 30.86 30.67
C VAL A 18 -18.25 30.19 29.79
N LEU A 19 -17.69 29.08 30.28
CA LEU A 19 -16.86 28.18 29.48
C LEU A 19 -17.75 27.49 28.44
N VAL A 20 -17.82 28.06 27.25
CA VAL A 20 -18.34 27.35 26.06
C VAL A 20 -17.28 26.33 25.67
N GLY A 21 -17.46 25.09 26.14
CA GLY A 21 -16.73 23.92 25.66
C GLY A 21 -17.12 23.62 24.21
N GLY A 22 -16.55 24.38 23.28
CA GLY A 22 -16.65 24.09 21.86
C GLY A 22 -15.79 22.86 21.55
N ALA A 23 -16.43 21.71 21.37
CA ALA A 23 -15.80 20.59 20.69
C ALA A 23 -15.39 21.06 19.29
N LEU A 24 -14.09 21.28 19.08
CA LEU A 24 -13.51 21.48 17.76
C LEU A 24 -13.73 20.19 16.97
N VAL A 25 -14.85 20.10 16.27
CA VAL A 25 -14.96 19.20 15.11
C VAL A 25 -14.02 19.81 14.07
N VAL A 26 -12.76 19.36 14.08
CA VAL A 26 -11.81 19.64 13.01
C VAL A 26 -12.39 19.02 11.75
N ASN A 27 -13.07 19.86 10.98
CA ASN A 27 -13.57 19.50 9.68
C ASN A 27 -12.32 19.36 8.79
N ARG A 28 -11.74 18.15 8.71
CA ARG A 28 -10.63 17.87 7.78
C ARG A 28 -11.10 18.30 6.40
N THR A 29 -10.50 19.34 5.85
CA THR A 29 -10.78 19.75 4.48
C THR A 29 -10.46 18.57 3.57
N SER A 30 -11.11 18.49 2.41
CA SER A 30 -10.94 17.38 1.45
C SER A 30 -9.48 17.12 1.04
N ASP A 31 -8.58 18.09 1.28
CA ASP A 31 -7.14 18.02 1.00
C ASP A 31 -6.34 17.16 1.99
N ASP A 32 -6.81 16.98 3.23
CA ASP A 32 -6.13 16.21 4.28
C ASP A 32 -6.44 14.71 4.26
N ARG A 33 -7.33 14.26 3.35
CA ARG A 33 -7.68 12.84 3.24
C ARG A 33 -6.52 12.07 2.61
N PRO A 34 -6.06 10.96 3.22
CA PRO A 34 -5.08 10.08 2.61
C PRO A 34 -5.54 9.64 1.22
N ARG A 35 -4.63 9.77 0.23
CA ARG A 35 -4.86 9.36 -1.15
C ARG A 35 -3.79 8.35 -1.52
N VAL A 36 -4.17 7.07 -1.55
CA VAL A 36 -3.25 5.97 -1.86
C VAL A 36 -3.44 5.50 -3.29
N ALA A 37 -2.40 5.62 -4.11
CA ALA A 37 -2.38 5.07 -5.46
C ALA A 37 -1.53 3.81 -5.50
N LEU A 38 -2.09 2.71 -5.98
CA LEU A 38 -1.41 1.43 -6.10
C LEU A 38 -1.18 1.11 -7.58
N TRP A 39 0.09 0.87 -7.94
CA TRP A 39 0.49 0.34 -9.24
C TRP A 39 1.05 -1.06 -9.10
N GLY A 40 0.74 -1.93 -10.05
CA GLY A 40 1.31 -3.26 -10.02
C GLY A 40 0.90 -4.19 -11.13
N ASP A 41 1.34 -5.43 -11.02
CA ASP A 41 1.12 -6.48 -12.01
C ASP A 41 -0.03 -7.43 -11.64
N SER A 42 0.08 -8.72 -11.98
CA SER A 42 -0.99 -9.70 -11.77
C SER A 42 -1.25 -9.99 -10.29
N LEU A 43 -0.20 -10.03 -9.45
CA LEU A 43 -0.39 -10.26 -8.02
C LEU A 43 -1.12 -9.08 -7.38
N ALA A 44 -0.76 -7.87 -7.79
CA ALA A 44 -1.42 -6.65 -7.37
C ALA A 44 -2.88 -6.60 -7.84
N TRP A 45 -3.14 -7.04 -9.08
CA TRP A 45 -4.49 -7.11 -9.64
C TRP A 45 -5.38 -8.10 -8.88
N GLU A 46 -4.89 -9.30 -8.57
CA GLU A 46 -5.66 -10.29 -7.81
C GLU A 46 -5.95 -9.83 -6.37
N ALA A 47 -5.00 -9.13 -5.75
CA ALA A 47 -5.14 -8.60 -4.40
C ALA A 47 -5.86 -7.23 -4.33
N GLY A 48 -6.21 -6.64 -5.47
CA GLY A 48 -6.66 -5.25 -5.59
C GLY A 48 -7.93 -4.95 -4.80
N ASP A 49 -8.93 -5.83 -4.87
CA ASP A 49 -10.20 -5.64 -4.16
C ASP A 49 -10.01 -5.68 -2.64
N ALA A 50 -9.25 -6.66 -2.14
CA ALA A 50 -8.96 -6.78 -0.71
C ALA A 50 -8.10 -5.61 -0.20
N PHE A 51 -7.19 -5.11 -1.02
CA PHE A 51 -6.44 -3.89 -0.72
C PHE A 51 -7.36 -2.67 -0.65
N ASP A 52 -8.24 -2.46 -1.63
CA ASP A 52 -9.17 -1.31 -1.65
C ASP A 52 -10.11 -1.33 -0.45
N GLU A 53 -10.72 -2.49 -0.14
CA GLU A 53 -11.59 -2.68 1.01
C GLU A 53 -10.84 -2.37 2.33
N ALA A 54 -9.67 -2.99 2.54
CA ALA A 54 -8.89 -2.80 3.75
C ALA A 54 -8.38 -1.37 3.90
N ALA A 55 -7.99 -0.72 2.78
CA ALA A 55 -7.50 0.65 2.81
C ALA A 55 -8.62 1.67 3.11
N ARG A 56 -9.86 1.37 2.71
CA ARG A 56 -11.03 2.24 2.94
C ARG A 56 -11.77 1.95 4.24
N ALA A 57 -11.32 0.98 5.03
CA ALA A 57 -12.00 0.55 6.26
C ALA A 57 -12.20 1.68 7.30
N ASP A 58 -11.35 2.71 7.28
CA ASP A 58 -11.46 3.89 8.16
C ASP A 58 -12.45 4.97 7.66
N GLY A 59 -13.00 4.80 6.46
CA GLY A 59 -13.92 5.75 5.80
C GLY A 59 -13.30 7.07 5.34
N GLY A 60 -11.98 7.27 5.56
CA GLY A 60 -11.28 8.52 5.28
C GLY A 60 -10.32 8.45 4.09
N THR A 61 -9.88 7.26 3.73
CA THR A 61 -8.88 7.04 2.65
C THR A 61 -9.54 6.95 1.27
N ALA A 62 -9.00 7.69 0.30
CA ALA A 62 -9.31 7.50 -1.11
C ALA A 62 -8.24 6.63 -1.77
N VAL A 63 -8.66 5.71 -2.63
CA VAL A 63 -7.79 4.72 -3.26
C VAL A 63 -7.92 4.79 -4.78
N LEU A 64 -6.78 4.68 -5.47
CA LEU A 64 -6.69 4.52 -6.92
C LEU A 64 -5.89 3.25 -7.23
N VAL A 65 -6.52 2.24 -7.83
CA VAL A 65 -5.87 0.98 -8.21
C VAL A 65 -5.55 0.99 -9.71
N ARG A 66 -4.28 0.74 -10.06
CA ARG A 66 -3.71 0.78 -11.42
C ARG A 66 -2.89 -0.48 -11.66
N THR A 67 -3.58 -1.58 -11.92
CA THR A 67 -2.94 -2.91 -11.98
C THR A 67 -3.30 -3.65 -13.25
N TRP A 68 -2.33 -4.35 -13.84
CA TRP A 68 -2.56 -5.20 -15.00
C TRP A 68 -1.53 -6.32 -15.09
N GLY A 69 -2.00 -7.55 -15.31
CA GLY A 69 -1.17 -8.74 -15.37
C GLY A 69 -0.11 -8.70 -16.47
N GLY A 70 1.08 -9.22 -16.14
CA GLY A 70 2.23 -9.27 -17.05
C GLY A 70 2.98 -7.95 -17.23
N THR A 71 2.49 -6.83 -16.69
CA THR A 71 3.19 -5.54 -16.77
C THR A 71 4.43 -5.49 -15.89
N ALA A 72 5.35 -4.60 -16.26
CA ALA A 72 6.55 -4.23 -15.51
C ALA A 72 6.52 -2.74 -15.16
N PRO A 73 7.40 -2.24 -14.26
CA PRO A 73 7.41 -0.82 -13.88
C PRO A 73 7.49 0.16 -15.07
N CYS A 74 8.21 -0.19 -16.15
CA CYS A 74 8.29 0.64 -17.35
C CYS A 74 6.94 0.92 -18.03
N ASP A 75 5.99 -0.01 -17.95
CA ASP A 75 4.66 0.16 -18.54
C ASP A 75 3.86 1.27 -17.84
N TRP A 76 4.19 1.58 -16.59
CA TRP A 76 3.43 2.50 -15.73
C TRP A 76 4.03 3.89 -15.59
N LEU A 77 5.26 4.14 -16.03
CA LEU A 77 5.97 5.41 -15.79
C LEU A 77 5.19 6.65 -16.26
N MET A 78 4.50 6.56 -17.40
CA MET A 78 3.67 7.67 -17.89
C MET A 78 2.43 7.89 -17.02
N ASP A 79 1.76 6.81 -16.63
CA ASP A 79 0.58 6.89 -15.76
C ASP A 79 0.95 7.40 -14.37
N ILE A 80 2.04 6.91 -13.78
CA ILE A 80 2.59 7.38 -12.50
C ILE A 80 2.80 8.89 -12.54
N ARG A 81 3.48 9.40 -13.57
CA ARG A 81 3.71 10.85 -13.74
C ARG A 81 2.39 11.62 -13.85
N ASP A 82 1.44 11.10 -14.59
CA ASP A 82 0.16 11.74 -14.86
C ASP A 82 -0.73 11.78 -13.61
N GLN A 83 -0.83 10.68 -12.86
CA GLN A 83 -1.60 10.62 -11.62
C GLN A 83 -0.93 11.38 -10.48
N ALA A 84 0.40 11.43 -10.43
CA ALA A 84 1.12 12.26 -9.46
C ALA A 84 0.69 13.74 -9.57
N ARG A 85 0.43 14.22 -10.80
CA ARG A 85 -0.02 15.60 -11.06
C ARG A 85 -1.53 15.78 -10.92
N ARG A 86 -2.33 14.84 -11.45
CA ARG A 86 -3.79 14.98 -11.54
C ARG A 86 -4.51 14.52 -10.28
N TRP A 87 -4.16 13.34 -9.78
CA TRP A 87 -4.79 12.72 -8.61
C TRP A 87 -4.07 13.09 -7.30
N ARG A 88 -2.79 13.45 -7.39
CA ARG A 88 -1.94 13.93 -6.29
C ARG A 88 -1.99 12.98 -5.09
N PRO A 89 -1.57 11.70 -5.22
CA PRO A 89 -1.54 10.77 -4.10
C PRO A 89 -0.70 11.34 -2.95
N THR A 90 -1.05 11.01 -1.71
CA THR A 90 -0.15 11.19 -0.56
C THR A 90 0.81 10.02 -0.42
N THR A 91 0.40 8.84 -0.91
CA THR A 91 1.19 7.61 -0.87
C THR A 91 1.04 6.85 -2.18
N ALA A 92 2.18 6.39 -2.72
CA ALA A 92 2.26 5.55 -3.90
C ALA A 92 2.76 4.15 -3.49
N VAL A 93 2.02 3.11 -3.84
CA VAL A 93 2.34 1.71 -3.54
C VAL A 93 2.72 1.02 -4.84
N LEU A 94 3.92 0.44 -4.91
CA LEU A 94 4.44 -0.23 -6.10
C LEU A 94 4.57 -1.74 -5.82
N VAL A 95 3.80 -2.54 -6.54
CA VAL A 95 3.66 -4.00 -6.34
C VAL A 95 4.01 -4.73 -7.64
N PHE A 96 5.29 -5.06 -7.83
CA PHE A 96 5.79 -5.72 -9.04
C PHE A 96 6.59 -6.98 -8.69
N SER A 97 6.26 -8.09 -9.34
CA SER A 97 6.76 -9.44 -9.05
C SER A 97 7.81 -9.98 -10.02
N GLY A 98 8.23 -9.17 -11.00
CA GLY A 98 9.32 -9.51 -11.92
C GLY A 98 8.88 -10.09 -13.28
N ASN A 99 7.98 -9.41 -13.98
CA ASN A 99 7.61 -9.70 -15.37
C ASN A 99 8.60 -9.13 -16.38
N GLN A 100 8.76 -9.83 -17.51
CA GLN A 100 9.59 -9.43 -18.66
C GLN A 100 8.86 -9.61 -20.01
N VAL A 101 7.54 -9.73 -19.99
CA VAL A 101 6.77 -10.19 -21.17
C VAL A 101 6.29 -9.06 -22.08
N THR A 102 6.27 -7.82 -21.58
CA THR A 102 5.83 -6.66 -22.37
C THR A 102 6.96 -6.13 -23.26
N PRO A 103 6.63 -5.42 -24.36
CA PRO A 103 7.64 -4.78 -25.19
C PRO A 103 8.61 -3.86 -24.43
N CYS A 104 8.21 -3.27 -23.30
CA CYS A 104 9.08 -2.38 -22.51
C CYS A 104 10.25 -3.10 -21.82
N MET A 105 10.18 -4.43 -21.72
CA MET A 105 11.21 -5.29 -21.14
C MET A 105 12.01 -6.06 -22.19
N GLN A 106 11.64 -5.97 -23.47
CA GLN A 106 12.26 -6.76 -24.53
C GLN A 106 13.77 -6.49 -24.63
N GLY A 107 14.58 -7.54 -24.44
CA GLY A 107 16.04 -7.48 -24.52
C GLY A 107 16.73 -6.83 -23.31
N ARG A 108 16.00 -6.56 -22.21
CA ARG A 108 16.55 -5.98 -20.99
C ARG A 108 16.75 -7.06 -19.92
N ASP A 109 17.84 -6.96 -19.16
CA ASP A 109 18.03 -7.77 -17.95
C ASP A 109 17.00 -7.36 -16.87
N LEU A 110 16.41 -8.35 -16.20
CA LEU A 110 15.32 -8.13 -15.24
C LEU A 110 15.68 -7.16 -14.13
N VAL A 111 16.74 -7.48 -13.39
CA VAL A 111 17.09 -6.75 -12.16
C VAL A 111 17.59 -5.37 -12.52
N THR A 112 18.36 -5.25 -13.60
CA THR A 112 18.85 -3.97 -14.11
C THR A 112 17.70 -3.06 -14.55
N ALA A 113 16.77 -3.56 -15.35
CA ALA A 113 15.62 -2.80 -15.81
C ALA A 113 14.69 -2.40 -14.66
N TYR A 114 14.41 -3.32 -13.73
CA TYR A 114 13.57 -3.03 -12.56
C TYR A 114 14.22 -1.96 -11.68
N ARG A 115 15.55 -1.98 -11.51
CA ARG A 115 16.27 -0.92 -10.80
C ARG A 115 16.04 0.42 -11.47
N GLU A 116 16.34 0.51 -12.76
CA GLU A 116 16.21 1.74 -13.54
C GLU A 116 14.79 2.31 -13.46
N ASP A 117 13.79 1.48 -13.75
CA ASP A 117 12.41 1.93 -13.90
C ASP A 117 11.77 2.25 -12.54
N VAL A 118 12.04 1.47 -11.49
CA VAL A 118 11.50 1.78 -10.15
C VAL A 118 12.22 2.96 -9.53
N THR A 119 13.54 3.11 -9.65
CA THR A 119 14.24 4.33 -9.22
C THR A 119 13.68 5.57 -9.91
N LYS A 120 13.34 5.48 -11.20
CA LYS A 120 12.70 6.56 -11.95
C LYS A 120 11.30 6.88 -11.42
N ALA A 121 10.48 5.87 -11.15
CA ALA A 121 9.15 6.05 -10.54
C ALA A 121 9.26 6.70 -9.16
N VAL A 122 10.11 6.14 -8.28
CA VAL A 122 10.38 6.66 -6.93
C VAL A 122 10.78 8.13 -7.00
N THR A 123 11.77 8.48 -7.82
CA THR A 123 12.24 9.86 -7.96
C THR A 123 11.14 10.82 -8.44
N MET A 124 10.30 10.40 -9.40
CA MET A 124 9.18 11.23 -9.86
C MET A 124 8.14 11.51 -8.76
N LEU A 125 7.91 10.53 -7.89
CA LEU A 125 6.93 10.59 -6.81
C LEU A 125 7.47 11.38 -5.61
N THR A 126 8.67 11.06 -5.13
CA THR A 126 9.27 11.70 -3.95
C THR A 126 9.60 13.17 -4.20
N ASN A 127 9.97 13.55 -5.43
CA ASN A 127 10.14 14.97 -5.82
C ASN A 127 8.85 15.80 -5.71
N GLN A 128 7.68 15.14 -5.67
CA GLN A 128 6.38 15.78 -5.43
C GLN A 128 5.91 15.66 -3.97
N GLY A 129 6.79 15.17 -3.08
CA GLY A 129 6.50 14.97 -1.67
C GLY A 129 5.59 13.77 -1.38
N ILE A 130 5.49 12.82 -2.32
CA ILE A 130 4.67 11.61 -2.19
C ILE A 130 5.50 10.54 -1.46
N GLU A 131 4.93 9.90 -0.44
CA GLU A 131 5.54 8.73 0.20
C GLU A 131 5.48 7.53 -0.76
N VAL A 132 6.57 6.78 -0.91
CA VAL A 132 6.64 5.60 -1.75
C VAL A 132 6.79 4.34 -0.91
N VAL A 133 5.93 3.37 -1.17
CA VAL A 133 5.94 2.04 -0.56
C VAL A 133 6.26 1.01 -1.64
N LEU A 134 7.44 0.41 -1.55
CA LEU A 134 7.83 -0.74 -2.38
C LEU A 134 7.38 -2.01 -1.67
N VAL A 135 6.63 -2.87 -2.35
CA VAL A 135 6.06 -4.08 -1.75
C VAL A 135 6.83 -5.30 -2.20
N ASP A 136 7.34 -6.07 -1.23
CA ASP A 136 7.88 -7.41 -1.51
C ASP A 136 6.74 -8.32 -1.95
N ALA A 137 6.85 -8.87 -3.16
CA ALA A 137 5.96 -9.92 -3.63
C ALA A 137 6.36 -11.25 -2.98
N PRO A 138 5.41 -12.15 -2.70
CA PRO A 138 5.82 -13.48 -2.30
C PRO A 138 6.57 -14.18 -3.45
N PRO A 139 7.59 -15.00 -3.15
CA PRO A 139 8.34 -15.72 -4.16
C PRO A 139 7.45 -16.71 -4.92
N ARG A 140 7.72 -16.80 -6.21
CA ARG A 140 7.15 -17.82 -7.10
C ARG A 140 7.85 -19.16 -6.86
N ARG A 141 7.20 -20.25 -7.25
CA ARG A 141 7.74 -21.62 -7.14
C ARG A 141 9.10 -21.78 -7.84
N ASP A 142 9.28 -21.07 -8.96
CA ASP A 142 10.48 -21.13 -9.80
C ASP A 142 11.60 -20.17 -9.35
N GLN A 143 11.34 -19.32 -8.35
CA GLN A 143 12.31 -18.33 -7.88
C GLN A 143 13.22 -18.88 -6.78
N THR A 144 14.50 -18.56 -6.90
CA THR A 144 15.45 -18.78 -5.83
C THR A 144 15.35 -17.66 -4.78
N VAL A 145 15.47 -18.05 -3.52
CA VAL A 145 15.56 -17.12 -2.38
C VAL A 145 16.87 -17.38 -1.65
N ASP A 146 17.42 -16.33 -1.04
CA ASP A 146 18.61 -16.44 -0.18
C ASP A 146 18.27 -17.04 1.20
N GLU A 147 19.26 -17.10 2.09
CA GLU A 147 19.10 -17.62 3.46
C GLU A 147 18.09 -16.82 4.29
N ALA A 148 17.88 -15.55 3.97
CA ALA A 148 16.89 -14.69 4.61
C ALA A 148 15.51 -14.79 3.93
N GLY A 149 15.34 -15.67 2.95
CA GLY A 149 14.10 -15.84 2.22
C GLY A 149 13.79 -14.70 1.23
N MET A 150 14.80 -13.95 0.79
CA MET A 150 14.64 -12.82 -0.13
C MET A 150 14.98 -13.20 -1.58
N THR A 151 14.12 -12.77 -2.50
CA THR A 151 14.38 -12.78 -3.94
C THR A 151 15.37 -11.67 -4.33
N PRO A 152 15.95 -11.70 -5.54
CA PRO A 152 16.74 -10.58 -6.06
C PRO A 152 16.00 -9.24 -6.08
N LEU A 153 14.67 -9.24 -6.32
CA LEU A 153 13.87 -8.02 -6.32
C LEU A 153 13.64 -7.48 -4.89
N ASP A 154 13.45 -8.35 -3.91
CA ASP A 154 13.31 -7.93 -2.51
C ASP A 154 14.56 -7.20 -2.00
N ARG A 155 15.75 -7.68 -2.40
CA ARG A 155 17.02 -6.98 -2.11
C ARG A 155 17.11 -5.65 -2.84
N LEU A 156 16.67 -5.61 -4.10
CA LEU A 156 16.62 -4.39 -4.88
C LEU A 156 15.70 -3.33 -4.24
N TRP A 157 14.51 -3.70 -3.77
CA TRP A 157 13.59 -2.79 -3.08
C TRP A 157 14.23 -2.16 -1.85
N ARG A 158 14.91 -2.97 -1.03
CA ARG A 158 15.62 -2.49 0.16
C ARG A 158 16.74 -1.51 -0.21
N GLN A 159 17.47 -1.80 -1.28
CA GLN A 159 18.51 -0.89 -1.76
C GLN A 159 17.92 0.44 -2.23
N ILE A 160 16.88 0.42 -3.05
CA ILE A 160 16.23 1.65 -3.53
C ILE A 160 15.68 2.46 -2.34
N ALA A 161 15.01 1.80 -1.38
CA ALA A 161 14.49 2.50 -0.20
C ALA A 161 15.60 3.11 0.69
N ALA A 162 16.78 2.49 0.76
CA ALA A 162 17.92 3.05 1.48
C ALA A 162 18.56 4.25 0.77
N GLU A 163 18.45 4.31 -0.56
CA GLU A 163 19.03 5.37 -1.40
C GLU A 163 18.10 6.57 -1.62
N HIS A 164 16.80 6.44 -1.31
CA HIS A 164 15.79 7.46 -1.57
C HIS A 164 14.96 7.79 -0.32
N GLU A 165 14.99 9.06 0.10
CA GLU A 165 14.10 9.56 1.16
C GLU A 165 12.62 9.34 0.81
N ARG A 166 11.76 9.28 1.85
CA ARG A 166 10.31 9.08 1.70
C ARG A 166 9.95 7.78 0.96
N THR A 167 10.86 6.80 1.00
CA THR A 167 10.69 5.49 0.38
C THR A 167 10.93 4.41 1.42
N ARG A 168 10.04 3.43 1.49
CA ARG A 168 10.19 2.28 2.40
C ARG A 168 9.74 0.99 1.76
N VAL A 169 10.17 -0.12 2.34
CA VAL A 169 9.76 -1.46 1.93
C VAL A 169 8.70 -2.02 2.88
N VAL A 170 7.69 -2.68 2.32
CA VAL A 170 6.65 -3.41 3.04
C VAL A 170 6.76 -4.90 2.68
N PRO A 171 7.10 -5.79 3.63
CA PRO A 171 7.29 -7.20 3.38
C PRO A 171 5.96 -7.99 3.31
N ALA A 172 4.96 -7.49 2.58
CA ALA A 172 3.62 -8.07 2.54
C ALA A 172 3.61 -9.52 2.03
N GLY A 173 4.55 -9.92 1.17
CA GLY A 173 4.66 -11.30 0.69
C GLY A 173 4.86 -12.34 1.80
N ARG A 174 5.41 -11.95 2.96
CA ARG A 174 5.69 -12.86 4.09
C ARG A 174 4.44 -13.50 4.69
N VAL A 175 3.27 -12.90 4.54
CA VAL A 175 2.01 -13.49 5.04
C VAL A 175 1.61 -14.75 4.26
N LEU A 176 2.34 -15.05 3.19
CA LEU A 176 2.09 -16.16 2.26
C LEU A 176 3.35 -17.00 1.98
N THR A 177 4.30 -17.02 2.91
CA THR A 177 5.48 -17.87 2.82
C THR A 177 5.64 -18.73 4.06
N MET A 178 6.28 -19.88 3.88
CA MET A 178 6.87 -20.65 4.99
C MET A 178 8.39 -20.56 4.83
N ASP A 179 9.08 -20.06 5.86
CA ASP A 179 10.52 -19.79 5.84
C ASP A 179 10.98 -18.91 4.65
N GLY A 180 10.13 -17.96 4.24
CA GLY A 180 10.40 -17.09 3.10
C GLY A 180 10.34 -17.78 1.74
N ARG A 181 9.81 -19.02 1.66
CA ARG A 181 9.69 -19.79 0.42
C ARG A 181 8.25 -19.89 -0.06
N PHE A 182 8.11 -20.22 -1.34
CA PHE A 182 6.82 -20.56 -1.94
C PHE A 182 6.15 -21.70 -1.17
N THR A 183 4.85 -21.57 -0.93
CA THR A 183 3.99 -22.63 -0.42
C THR A 183 2.62 -22.55 -1.11
N SER A 184 2.01 -23.71 -1.38
CA SER A 184 0.66 -23.77 -1.92
C SER A 184 -0.43 -23.52 -0.87
N THR A 185 -0.13 -23.83 0.38
CA THR A 185 -1.09 -23.80 1.49
C THR A 185 -0.51 -23.08 2.70
N MET A 186 -1.39 -22.51 3.53
CA MET A 186 -1.04 -21.92 4.82
C MET A 186 -1.98 -22.43 5.90
N PRO A 187 -1.57 -22.43 7.18
CA PRO A 187 -2.50 -22.55 8.29
C PRO A 187 -3.60 -21.50 8.16
N CYS A 188 -4.83 -21.88 8.52
CA CYS A 188 -5.95 -20.95 8.48
C CYS A 188 -5.75 -19.75 9.40
N ALA A 189 -6.19 -18.60 8.91
CA ALA A 189 -6.38 -17.40 9.71
C ALA A 189 -7.80 -17.37 10.29
N ALA A 190 -8.02 -16.54 11.31
CA ALA A 190 -9.34 -16.35 11.88
C ALA A 190 -10.34 -15.86 10.81
N GLY A 191 -11.51 -16.50 10.74
CA GLY A 191 -12.58 -16.15 9.79
C GLY A 191 -12.49 -16.85 8.42
N GLU A 192 -11.42 -17.61 8.14
CA GLU A 192 -11.33 -18.39 6.91
C GLU A 192 -12.12 -19.70 7.00
N THR A 193 -12.69 -20.12 5.87
CA THR A 193 -13.26 -21.47 5.72
C THR A 193 -12.15 -22.44 5.37
N CYS A 194 -11.85 -23.36 6.29
CA CYS A 194 -10.72 -24.29 6.18
C CYS A 194 -11.06 -25.60 5.49
N GLU A 195 -10.05 -26.15 4.81
CA GLU A 195 -10.03 -27.55 4.43
C GLU A 195 -9.73 -28.43 5.67
N PRO A 196 -10.04 -29.75 5.62
CA PRO A 196 -9.60 -30.70 6.64
C PRO A 196 -8.09 -30.60 6.88
N GLY A 197 -7.69 -30.49 8.15
CA GLY A 197 -6.29 -30.25 8.54
C GLY A 197 -5.97 -28.80 8.89
N GLY A 198 -6.95 -27.89 8.85
CA GLY A 198 -6.78 -26.52 9.34
C GLY A 198 -5.91 -25.64 8.43
N VAL A 199 -5.95 -25.93 7.13
CA VAL A 199 -5.20 -25.21 6.11
C VAL A 199 -6.13 -24.62 5.06
N VAL A 200 -5.62 -23.63 4.35
CA VAL A 200 -6.24 -23.05 3.15
C VAL A 200 -5.24 -23.02 2.00
N THR A 201 -5.73 -23.19 0.77
CA THR A 201 -4.95 -22.97 -0.44
C THR A 201 -4.77 -21.46 -0.67
N VAL A 202 -3.51 -21.01 -0.79
CA VAL A 202 -3.13 -19.59 -0.94
C VAL A 202 -2.38 -19.28 -2.23
N ARG A 203 -2.13 -20.30 -3.06
CA ARG A 203 -1.52 -20.16 -4.37
C ARG A 203 -2.23 -21.02 -5.40
N SER A 204 -2.25 -20.52 -6.62
CA SER A 204 -2.56 -21.25 -7.83
C SER A 204 -1.56 -22.40 -8.04
N PRO A 205 -2.01 -23.52 -8.65
CA PRO A 205 -1.12 -24.59 -9.10
C PRO A 205 0.00 -24.10 -10.04
N ASP A 206 -0.18 -22.96 -10.73
CA ASP A 206 0.83 -22.37 -11.61
C ASP A 206 2.11 -21.93 -10.88
N GLY A 207 2.09 -21.86 -9.54
CA GLY A 207 3.25 -21.51 -8.73
C GLY A 207 3.52 -20.02 -8.62
N VAL A 208 2.61 -19.16 -9.05
CA VAL A 208 2.76 -17.71 -9.11
C VAL A 208 1.57 -17.01 -8.45
N HIS A 209 0.37 -17.27 -8.96
CA HIS A 209 -0.84 -16.50 -8.66
C HIS A 209 -1.53 -16.98 -7.38
N PHE A 210 -2.58 -16.27 -6.93
CA PHE A 210 -3.29 -16.59 -5.70
C PHE A 210 -4.55 -17.42 -5.92
N CYS A 211 -5.25 -17.24 -7.04
CA CYS A 211 -6.48 -17.99 -7.29
C CYS A 211 -6.22 -19.51 -7.24
N PRO A 212 -6.90 -20.28 -6.36
CA PRO A 212 -6.62 -21.71 -6.18
C PRO A 212 -6.98 -22.57 -7.41
N LEU A 213 -7.67 -21.97 -8.39
CA LEU A 213 -8.06 -22.61 -9.64
C LEU A 213 -7.30 -21.98 -10.80
N PRO A 214 -6.80 -22.76 -11.78
CA PRO A 214 -6.21 -22.20 -12.99
C PRO A 214 -7.20 -21.28 -13.71
N GLN A 215 -6.81 -20.02 -13.89
CA GLN A 215 -7.60 -19.02 -14.60
C GLN A 215 -6.91 -18.61 -15.90
N LYS A 216 -7.72 -18.14 -16.85
CA LYS A 216 -7.18 -17.36 -17.96
C LYS A 216 -6.61 -16.04 -17.39
N PRO A 217 -5.61 -15.42 -18.05
CA PRO A 217 -5.10 -14.13 -17.64
C PRO A 217 -6.24 -13.12 -17.44
N MET A 218 -6.14 -12.31 -16.39
CA MET A 218 -7.10 -11.24 -16.08
C MET A 218 -8.55 -11.71 -15.90
N THR A 219 -8.75 -12.93 -15.42
CA THR A 219 -10.07 -13.47 -15.06
C THR A 219 -10.21 -13.53 -13.54
N ALA A 220 -11.24 -12.87 -13.00
CA ALA A 220 -11.44 -12.80 -11.56
C ALA A 220 -11.60 -14.22 -11.00
N CYS A 221 -11.06 -14.45 -9.80
CA CYS A 221 -11.15 -15.78 -9.20
C CYS A 221 -12.63 -16.10 -8.90
N PRO A 222 -13.18 -17.22 -9.42
CA PRO A 222 -14.60 -17.54 -9.24
C PRO A 222 -14.92 -18.09 -7.85
N VAL A 223 -13.91 -18.22 -6.99
CA VAL A 223 -13.98 -18.74 -5.63
C VAL A 223 -13.18 -17.83 -4.70
N PRO A 224 -13.40 -17.90 -3.37
CA PRO A 224 -12.56 -17.20 -2.42
C PRO A 224 -11.07 -17.49 -2.67
N SER A 225 -10.25 -16.44 -2.66
CA SER A 225 -8.79 -16.52 -2.81
C SER A 225 -8.12 -16.01 -1.53
N PRO A 226 -7.92 -16.87 -0.51
CA PRO A 226 -7.28 -16.48 0.74
C PRO A 226 -5.90 -15.84 0.54
N GLY A 227 -5.15 -16.32 -0.47
CA GLY A 227 -3.87 -15.72 -0.86
C GLY A 227 -3.99 -14.24 -1.24
N ALA A 228 -4.91 -13.92 -2.15
CA ALA A 228 -5.14 -12.56 -2.60
C ALA A 228 -5.63 -11.65 -1.46
N VAL A 229 -6.57 -12.15 -0.65
CA VAL A 229 -7.12 -11.42 0.49
C VAL A 229 -6.04 -11.08 1.52
N ARG A 230 -5.24 -12.08 1.92
CA ARG A 230 -4.14 -11.87 2.88
C ARG A 230 -3.10 -10.90 2.33
N PHE A 231 -2.70 -11.03 1.06
CA PHE A 231 -1.72 -10.13 0.45
C PHE A 231 -2.22 -8.69 0.41
N GLY A 232 -3.43 -8.47 -0.14
CA GLY A 232 -4.03 -7.13 -0.26
C GLY A 232 -4.22 -6.45 1.11
N THR A 233 -4.70 -7.22 2.09
CA THR A 233 -4.87 -6.74 3.47
C THR A 233 -3.52 -6.37 4.10
N ALA A 234 -2.48 -7.18 3.90
CA ALA A 234 -1.14 -6.89 4.42
C ALA A 234 -0.55 -5.62 3.79
N ILE A 235 -0.71 -5.45 2.47
CA ILE A 235 -0.31 -4.22 1.76
C ILE A 235 -1.00 -3.01 2.38
N ALA A 236 -2.33 -3.04 2.50
CA ALA A 236 -3.10 -1.92 3.05
C ALA A 236 -2.69 -1.58 4.48
N ARG A 237 -2.65 -2.59 5.36
CA ARG A 237 -2.30 -2.43 6.77
C ARG A 237 -0.93 -1.78 6.94
N GLU A 238 0.08 -2.28 6.22
CA GLU A 238 1.45 -1.79 6.39
C GLU A 238 1.70 -0.49 5.64
N THR A 239 0.92 -0.18 4.59
CA THR A 239 0.95 1.12 3.89
C THR A 239 0.37 2.23 4.75
N LEU A 240 -0.73 1.98 5.45
CA LEU A 240 -1.49 2.99 6.19
C LEU A 240 -1.03 3.20 7.63
N GLN A 241 -0.13 2.36 8.14
CA GLN A 241 0.52 2.60 9.43
C GLN A 241 1.36 3.88 9.39
N PRO A 242 1.29 4.74 10.43
CA PRO A 242 2.20 5.86 10.56
C PRO A 242 3.65 5.36 10.50
N ALA A 243 4.52 6.05 9.77
CA ALA A 243 5.95 5.77 9.84
C ALA A 243 6.39 5.91 11.31
N ALA A 244 7.04 4.89 11.86
CA ALA A 244 7.64 4.99 13.18
C ALA A 244 8.66 6.14 13.12
N GLY A 245 8.38 7.22 13.85
CA GLY A 245 9.26 8.39 13.97
C GLY A 245 10.46 8.14 14.86
#